data_AF-A0A6C0HZE7-F1
#
_entry.id   AF-A0A6C0HZE7-F1
#
_cell.length_a   1.000
_cell.length_b   1.000
_cell.length_c   1.000
_cell.angle_alpha   90.00
_cell.angle_beta   90.00
_cell.angle_gamma   90.00
#
_symmetry.space_group_name_H-M   'P 1'
#
loop_
_entity.id
_entity.type
_entity.pdbx_description
1 polymer ?
#
loop_
_entity_poly.entity_id
_entity_poly.type
_entity_poly.pdbx_seq_one_letter_code
_entity_poly.pdbx_strand_id
1 'polypeptide(L)' 'MASSTQKWQITIFSAFIFILVVNPYTYKITQKIFGDWLKLGQVSTNGCPTLFGLILHTIVYILLVRYSMDLQLFKK' A
#
# COMPACT_ATOMS: atom_id res chain seq x y z
N MET A 1 16.41 -9.49 -18.37
CA MET A 1 16.60 -9.77 -16.93
C MET A 1 17.01 -8.46 -16.25
N ALA A 2 16.37 -8.05 -15.15
CA ALA A 2 16.71 -6.78 -14.48
C ALA A 2 18.14 -6.81 -13.91
N SER A 3 18.86 -5.69 -14.03
CA SER A 3 20.17 -5.48 -13.42
C SER A 3 20.09 -5.56 -11.89
N SER A 4 21.16 -5.99 -11.22
CA SER A 4 21.26 -6.01 -9.75
C SER A 4 20.93 -4.65 -9.12
N THR A 5 21.30 -3.55 -9.77
CA THR A 5 20.96 -2.18 -9.32
C THR A 5 19.46 -1.90 -9.40
N GLN A 6 18.81 -2.33 -10.49
CA GLN A 6 17.37 -2.16 -10.67
C GLN A 6 16.59 -2.99 -9.64
N LYS A 7 17.06 -4.19 -9.33
CA LYS A 7 16.48 -5.02 -8.25
C LYS A 7 16.54 -4.29 -6.91
N TRP A 8 17.69 -3.71 -6.56
CA TRP A 8 17.84 -2.92 -5.34
C TRP A 8 16.91 -1.71 -5.28
N GLN A 9 16.78 -0.96 -6.38
CA GLN A 9 15.88 0.19 -6.45
C GLN A 9 14.42 -0.22 -6.21
N ILE A 10 13.97 -1.30 -6.87
CA ILE A 10 12.62 -1.83 -6.71
C ILE A 10 12.40 -2.32 -5.27
N THR A 11 13.36 -3.06 -4.70
CA THR A 11 13.27 -3.55 -3.31
C THR A 11 13.15 -2.40 -2.31
N ILE A 12 14.04 -1.40 -2.39
CA ILE A 12 14.01 -0.22 -1.49
C ILE A 12 12.69 0.55 -1.65
N PHE A 13 12.25 0.76 -2.89
CA PHE A 13 11.00 1.47 -3.15
C PHE A 13 9.78 0.73 -2.62
N SER A 14 9.71 -0.59 -2.84
CA SER A 14 8.63 -1.42 -2.29
C SER A 14 8.61 -1.43 -0.76
N ALA A 15 9.78 -1.45 -0.11
CA ALA A 15 9.88 -1.35 1.35
C ALA A 15 9.37 0.01 1.86
N PHE A 16 9.66 1.09 1.15
CA PHE A 16 9.16 2.42 1.50
C PHE A 16 7.63 2.50 1.40
N ILE A 17 7.04 1.97 0.32
CA ILE A 17 5.58 1.87 0.17
C ILE A 17 4.99 1.02 1.31
N PHE A 18 5.59 -0.11 1.65
CA PHE A 18 5.12 -0.97 2.73
C PHE A 18 5.05 -0.23 4.07
N ILE A 19 6.10 0.50 4.43
CA ILE A 19 6.15 1.32 5.66
C ILE A 19 5.04 2.37 5.67
N LEU A 20 4.79 3.01 4.53
CA LEU A 20 3.73 4.01 4.39
C LEU A 20 2.35 3.35 4.56
N VAL A 21 2.12 2.20 3.93
CA VAL A 21 0.83 1.48 3.97
C VAL A 21 0.53 0.88 5.34
N VAL A 22 1.53 0.34 6.04
CA VAL A 22 1.35 -0.32 7.35
C VAL A 22 1.20 0.67 8.51
N ASN A 23 1.46 1.96 8.29
CA ASN A 23 1.34 2.98 9.32
C ASN A 23 -0.12 3.10 9.82
N PRO A 24 -0.39 3.06 11.14
CA PRO A 24 -1.75 3.15 11.70
C PRO A 24 -2.50 4.43 11.30
N TYR A 25 -1.79 5.51 10.96
CA TYR A 25 -2.42 6.72 10.39
C TYR A 25 -3.02 6.47 9.01
N THR A 26 -2.39 5.62 8.19
CA THR A 26 -2.86 5.29 6.85
C THR A 26 -4.17 4.51 6.93
N TYR A 27 -4.32 3.60 7.89
CA TYR A 27 -5.60 2.93 8.16
C TYR A 27 -6.74 3.92 8.47
N LYS A 28 -6.46 4.98 9.25
CA LYS A 28 -7.44 6.04 9.54
C LYS A 28 -7.78 6.87 8.30
N ILE A 29 -6.79 7.19 7.47
CA ILE A 29 -6.98 7.93 6.21
C ILE A 29 -7.81 7.11 5.23
N THR A 30 -7.46 5.84 5.05
CA THR A 30 -8.18 4.92 4.17
C THR A 30 -9.60 4.69 4.67
N GLN A 31 -9.83 4.64 5.99
CA GLN A 31 -11.18 4.62 6.54
C GLN A 31 -11.97 5.90 6.25
N LYS A 32 -11.35 7.08 6.29
CA LYS A 32 -12.02 8.34 5.93
C LYS A 32 -12.34 8.41 4.43
N ILE A 33 -11.40 8.01 3.57
CA ILE A 33 -11.56 8.09 2.11
C ILE A 33 -12.53 7.01 1.59
N PHE A 34 -12.36 5.76 2.03
CA PHE A 34 -13.14 4.62 1.56
C PHE A 34 -14.41 4.37 2.38
N GLY A 35 -14.50 4.86 3.62
CA GLY A 35 -15.71 4.76 4.44
C GLY A 35 -16.88 5.51 3.81
N ASP A 36 -16.63 6.72 3.30
CA ASP A 36 -17.65 7.51 2.60
C ASP A 36 -17.90 7.01 1.17
N TRP A 37 -16.86 6.57 0.44
CA TRP A 37 -16.99 6.16 -0.95
C TRP A 37 -17.64 4.79 -1.15
N LEU A 38 -17.40 3.85 -0.23
CA LEU A 38 -17.65 2.43 -0.48
C LEU A 38 -18.63 1.80 0.52
N LYS A 39 -19.15 2.55 1.52
CA LYS A 39 -19.95 2.02 2.64
C LYS A 39 -19.34 0.75 3.27
N LEU A 40 -18.02 0.58 3.12
CA LEU A 40 -17.27 -0.52 3.67
C LEU A 40 -17.20 -0.27 5.18
N GLY A 41 -17.76 -1.19 5.97
CA GLY A 41 -17.85 -1.10 7.43
C GLY A 41 -16.51 -0.79 8.11
N GLN A 42 -16.57 -0.45 9.40
CA GLN A 42 -15.44 0.13 10.16
C GLN A 42 -14.09 -0.57 9.93
N VAL A 43 -13.26 0.03 9.07
CA VAL A 43 -11.89 -0.40 8.75
C VAL A 43 -10.97 -0.34 9.99
N SER A 44 -11.28 0.52 10.95
CA SER A 44 -10.69 0.54 12.28
C SER A 44 -11.75 0.81 13.35
N THR A 45 -11.76 -0.02 14.38
CA THR A 45 -12.45 0.23 15.66
C THR A 45 -11.37 0.47 16.70
N ASN A 46 -11.28 1.70 17.24
CA ASN A 46 -10.34 2.08 18.30
C ASN A 46 -8.85 1.82 18.01
N GLY A 47 -8.39 1.95 16.76
CA GLY A 47 -6.98 1.80 16.42
C GLY A 47 -6.48 0.36 16.31
N CYS A 48 -7.36 -0.63 16.53
CA CYS A 48 -7.07 -2.01 16.15
C CYS A 48 -7.28 -2.19 14.64
N PRO A 49 -6.30 -2.74 13.91
CA PRO A 49 -6.50 -3.11 12.52
C PRO A 49 -7.51 -4.25 12.47
N THR A 50 -8.62 -4.05 11.75
CA THR A 50 -9.50 -5.16 11.43
C THR A 50 -8.84 -6.02 10.35
N LEU A 51 -9.13 -7.33 10.34
CA LEU A 51 -8.67 -8.23 9.28
C LEU A 51 -9.03 -7.70 7.89
N PHE A 52 -10.20 -7.05 7.79
CA PHE A 52 -10.66 -6.40 6.58
C PHE A 52 -9.77 -5.22 6.16
N GLY A 53 -9.39 -4.35 7.09
CA GLY A 53 -8.44 -3.27 6.83
C GLY A 53 -7.08 -3.78 6.39
N LEU A 54 -6.58 -4.86 7.01
CA LEU A 54 -5.32 -5.50 6.63
C LEU A 54 -5.37 -6.02 5.18
N ILE A 55 -6.45 -6.69 4.80
CA ILE A 55 -6.64 -7.22 3.44
C ILE A 55 -6.70 -6.08 2.42
N LEU A 56 -7.47 -5.03 2.72
CA LEU A 56 -7.58 -3.86 1.83
C LEU A 56 -6.22 -3.19 1.64
N HIS A 57 -5.48 -2.94 2.72
CA HIS A 57 -4.14 -2.37 2.64
C HIS A 57 -3.15 -3.26 1.90
N THR A 58 -3.28 -4.58 2.02
CA THR A 58 -2.47 -5.54 1.24
C THR A 58 -2.75 -5.43 -0.25
N ILE A 59 -4.03 -5.31 -0.65
CA ILE A 59 -4.40 -5.12 -2.06
C ILE A 59 -3.85 -3.78 -2.58
N VAL A 60 -3.99 -2.70 -1.81
CA VAL A 60 -3.45 -1.38 -2.17
C VAL A 60 -1.93 -1.43 -2.32
N TYR A 61 -1.22 -2.10 -1.41
CA TYR A 61 0.22 -2.31 -1.50
C TYR A 61 0.62 -3.04 -2.79
N ILE A 62 -0.05 -4.15 -3.09
CA ILE A 62 0.22 -4.93 -4.31
C ILE A 62 -0.01 -4.07 -5.56
N LEU A 63 -1.10 -3.31 -5.61
CA LEU A 63 -1.40 -2.42 -6.73
C LEU A 63 -0.34 -1.31 -6.89
N LEU A 64 0.05 -0.64 -5.80
CA LEU A 64 1.08 0.41 -5.84
C LEU A 64 2.43 -0.13 -6.30
N VAL A 65 2.86 -1.28 -5.78
CA VAL A 65 4.13 -1.91 -6.17
C VAL A 65 4.06 -2.36 -7.64
N ARG A 66 2.98 -3.00 -8.07
CA ARG A 66 2.81 -3.43 -9.46
C ARG A 66 2.79 -2.25 -10.41
N TYR A 67 2.05 -1.20 -10.06
CA TYR A 67 1.96 0.03 -10.84
C TYR A 67 3.31 0.75 -10.93
N SER A 68 4.12 0.72 -9.87
CA SER A 68 5.47 1.30 -9.90
C SER A 68 6.40 0.64 -10.92
N MET A 69 6.20 -0.67 -11.17
CA MET A 69 6.95 -1.41 -12.18
C MET A 69 6.41 -1.13 -13.59
N ASP A 70 5.10 -0.95 -13.72
CA ASP A 70 4.42 -0.69 -15.00
C ASP A 70 4.70 0.73 -15.52
N LEU A 71 4.71 1.72 -14.63
CA LEU A 71 5.04 3.12 -14.93
C LEU A 71 6.47 3.37 -15.41
N GLN A 72 7.31 2.32 -15.52
CA GLN A 72 8.72 2.43 -15.92
C GLN A 72 9.49 3.48 -15.10
N LEU A 73 9.12 3.68 -13.82
CA LEU A 73 9.74 4.65 -12.91
C LEU A 73 11.27 4.51 -12.77
N PHE A 74 11.80 3.31 -13.04
CA PHE A 74 13.22 2.97 -12.95
C PHE A 74 13.84 2.60 -14.31
N LYS A 75 13.13 2.85 -15.41
CA LYS A 75 13.67 2.63 -16.75
C LYS A 75 14.47 3.88 -17.14
N LYS A 76 15.77 3.70 -17.28
CA LYS A 76 16.66 4.66 -17.92
C LYS A 76 16.56 4.53 -19.44
#